data_AF-A0A2D6A9E5-F1
#
_entry.id   AF-A0A2D6A9E5-F1
#
_cell.length_a   1.000
_cell.length_b   1.000
_cell.length_c   1.000
_cell.angle_alpha   90.00
_cell.angle_beta   90.00
_cell.angle_gamma   90.00
#
_symmetry.space_group_name_H-M   'P 1'
#
loop_
_entity.id
_entity.type
_entity.pdbx_description
1 polymer ?
#
loop_
_entity_poly.entity_id
_entity_poly.type
_entity_poly.pdbx_seq_one_letter_code
_entity_poly.pdbx_strand_id
1 'polypeptide(L)'
;MKPFLLITALITLLAACVTTQDTDAKLLAKAQAVHARVLTLDTHKDISALMAKDPPQETEARRRFRTRFDPSYRGSNQVDFPKMREGGLNCAFFIVYVGQGPLTKPGFQGAKRS
;
A
#
# COMPACT_ATOMS: atom_id res chain seq x y z
N MET A 1 45.01 26.54 10.60
CA MET A 1 44.81 25.51 9.54
C MET A 1 43.62 24.59 9.81
N LYS A 2 43.42 24.05 11.03
CA LYS A 2 42.26 23.21 11.41
C LYS A 2 40.86 23.85 11.22
N PRO A 3 40.60 25.13 11.55
CA PRO A 3 39.26 25.70 11.38
C PRO A 3 38.88 25.92 9.91
N PHE A 4 39.85 26.20 9.04
CA PHE A 4 39.61 26.38 7.60
C PHE A 4 39.26 25.06 6.90
N LEU A 5 39.86 23.95 7.34
CA LEU A 5 39.54 22.60 6.87
C LEU A 5 38.14 22.13 7.32
N LEU A 6 37.71 22.51 8.53
CA LEU A 6 36.37 22.23 9.06
C LEU A 6 35.28 23.03 8.32
N ILE A 7 35.55 24.30 8.01
CA ILE A 7 34.61 25.16 7.26
C ILE A 7 34.46 24.67 5.82
N THR A 8 35.55 24.30 5.16
CA THR A 8 35.49 23.75 3.79
C THR A 8 34.79 22.40 3.74
N ALA A 9 35.01 21.51 4.73
CA ALA A 9 34.28 20.25 4.85
C ALA A 9 32.77 20.44 5.12
N LEU A 10 32.40 21.46 5.90
CA LEU A 10 31.00 21.79 6.16
C LEU A 10 30.30 22.35 4.90
N ILE A 11 30.98 23.21 4.14
CA ILE A 11 30.46 23.78 2.89
C ILE A 11 30.26 22.70 1.82
N THR A 12 31.19 21.75 1.67
CA THR A 12 31.02 20.65 0.72
C THR A 12 29.89 19.69 1.12
N LEU A 13 29.70 19.44 2.42
CA LEU A 13 28.58 18.64 2.92
C LEU A 13 27.21 19.31 2.68
N LEU A 14 27.13 20.63 2.88
CA LEU A 14 25.94 21.43 2.60
C LEU A 14 25.60 21.47 1.09
N ALA A 15 26.60 21.60 0.22
CA ALA A 15 26.41 21.60 -1.23
C ALA A 15 25.95 20.23 -1.77
N ALA A 16 26.47 19.13 -1.21
CA ALA A 16 26.03 17.78 -1.56
C ALA A 16 24.55 17.55 -1.18
N CYS A 17 24.10 18.08 -0.05
CA CYS A 17 22.71 17.97 0.41
C CYS A 17 21.70 18.71 -0.50
N VAL A 18 22.09 19.85 -1.10
CA VAL A 18 21.21 20.63 -1.99
C VAL A 18 20.97 19.94 -3.33
N THR A 19 21.99 19.30 -3.90
CA THR A 19 21.90 18.67 -5.25
C THR A 19 21.03 17.40 -5.28
N THR A 20 20.93 16.67 -4.17
CA THR A 20 20.11 15.46 -4.06
C THR A 20 18.61 15.79 -4.03
N GLN A 21 18.21 16.85 -3.32
CA GLN A 21 16.80 17.25 -3.21
C GLN A 21 16.18 17.63 -4.57
N ASP A 22 16.91 18.39 -5.40
CA ASP A 22 16.46 18.77 -6.75
C ASP A 22 16.33 17.57 -7.68
N THR A 23 17.20 16.57 -7.53
CA THR A 23 17.17 15.35 -8.32
C THR A 23 15.95 14.50 -7.94
N ASP A 24 15.69 14.32 -6.64
CA ASP A 24 14.55 13.56 -6.13
C ASP A 24 13.21 14.19 -6.51
N ALA A 25 13.10 15.53 -6.42
CA ALA A 25 11.89 16.24 -6.85
C ALA A 25 11.61 16.07 -8.34
N LYS A 26 12.65 16.13 -9.19
CA LYS A 26 12.53 15.89 -10.65
C LYS A 26 12.14 14.45 -10.95
N LEU A 27 12.72 13.48 -10.22
CA LEU A 27 12.38 12.07 -10.36
C LEU A 27 10.93 11.80 -9.96
N LEU A 28 10.47 12.39 -8.85
CA LEU A 28 9.09 12.26 -8.39
C LEU A 28 8.10 12.88 -9.38
N ALA A 29 8.38 14.09 -9.88
CA ALA A 29 7.56 14.75 -10.89
C ALA A 29 7.47 13.92 -12.18
N LYS A 30 8.60 13.34 -12.61
CA LYS A 30 8.62 12.43 -13.76
C LYS A 30 7.79 11.17 -13.51
N ALA A 31 7.90 10.56 -12.33
CA ALA A 31 7.10 9.38 -11.96
C ALA A 31 5.60 9.69 -11.95
N GLN A 32 5.19 10.81 -11.34
CA GLN A 32 3.80 11.27 -11.32
C GLN A 32 3.26 11.53 -12.73
N ALA A 33 4.05 12.17 -13.61
CA ALA A 33 3.66 12.40 -14.99
C ALA A 33 3.50 11.11 -15.80
N VAL A 34 4.27 10.06 -15.50
CA VAL A 34 4.06 8.72 -16.09
C VAL A 34 2.78 8.10 -15.53
N HIS A 35 2.63 8.05 -14.20
CA HIS A 35 1.44 7.51 -13.53
C HIS A 35 0.13 8.14 -14.00
N ALA A 36 0.11 9.44 -14.29
CA ALA A 36 -1.08 10.14 -14.77
C ALA A 36 -1.52 9.74 -16.19
N ARG A 37 -0.64 9.09 -16.99
CA ARG A 37 -0.88 8.75 -18.41
C ARG A 37 -1.03 7.26 -18.66
N VAL A 38 -0.74 6.42 -17.67
CA VAL A 38 -0.77 4.96 -17.79
C VAL A 38 -1.89 4.38 -16.95
N LEU A 39 -2.41 3.24 -17.36
CA LEU A 39 -3.28 2.42 -16.52
C LEU A 39 -2.41 1.55 -15.62
N THR A 40 -2.54 1.72 -14.31
CA THR A 40 -1.83 0.91 -13.32
C THR A 40 -2.68 -0.29 -12.90
N LEU A 41 -2.02 -1.44 -12.78
CA LEU A 41 -2.64 -2.70 -12.43
C LEU A 41 -1.76 -3.42 -11.42
N ASP A 42 -2.35 -3.78 -10.27
CA ASP A 42 -1.79 -4.74 -9.33
C ASP A 42 -2.36 -6.13 -9.63
N THR A 43 -1.48 -7.12 -9.82
CA THR A 43 -1.89 -8.50 -10.14
C THR A 43 -2.21 -9.35 -8.91
N HIS A 44 -1.95 -8.87 -7.70
CA HIS A 44 -2.12 -9.65 -6.48
C HIS A 44 -2.41 -8.78 -5.25
N LYS A 45 -3.68 -8.41 -5.09
CA LYS A 45 -4.14 -7.67 -3.91
C LYS A 45 -4.86 -8.59 -2.95
N ASP A 46 -4.24 -8.82 -1.80
CA ASP A 46 -4.82 -9.63 -0.74
C ASP A 46 -6.09 -8.99 -0.14
N ILE A 47 -7.11 -9.82 0.07
CA ILE A 47 -8.34 -9.46 0.76
C ILE A 47 -8.59 -10.39 1.94
N SER A 48 -9.20 -9.86 2.98
CA SER A 48 -9.77 -10.71 4.02
C SER A 48 -11.03 -11.39 3.49
N ALA A 49 -11.21 -12.68 3.77
CA ALA A 49 -12.48 -13.38 3.53
C ALA A 49 -13.68 -12.72 4.24
N LEU A 50 -13.43 -11.92 5.28
CA LEU A 50 -14.46 -11.14 5.96
C LEU A 50 -15.04 -10.02 5.10
N MET A 51 -14.37 -9.61 4.01
CA MET A 51 -14.90 -8.63 3.07
C MET A 51 -16.21 -9.09 2.41
N ALA A 52 -16.41 -10.40 2.26
CA ALA A 52 -17.62 -10.99 1.69
C ALA A 52 -18.77 -11.17 2.70
N LYS A 53 -18.55 -10.87 3.99
CA LYS A 53 -19.57 -11.04 5.04
C LYS A 53 -20.32 -9.74 5.28
N ASP A 54 -21.60 -9.87 5.59
CA ASP A 54 -22.39 -8.74 6.05
C ASP A 54 -21.80 -8.14 7.33
N PRO A 55 -21.72 -6.80 7.43
CA PRO A 55 -21.22 -6.17 8.62
C PRO A 55 -22.19 -6.37 9.79
N PRO A 56 -21.70 -6.37 11.05
CA PRO A 56 -22.55 -6.40 12.24
C PRO A 56 -23.63 -5.32 12.22
N GLN A 57 -24.74 -5.56 12.92
CA GLN A 57 -25.83 -4.58 13.00
C GLN A 57 -25.57 -3.45 14.00
N GLU A 58 -24.91 -3.78 15.11
CA GLU A 58 -24.54 -2.82 16.15
C GLU A 58 -23.59 -1.76 15.56
N THR A 59 -23.92 -0.49 15.77
CA THR A 59 -23.31 0.66 15.09
C THR A 59 -21.80 0.71 15.23
N GLU A 60 -21.29 0.51 16.43
CA GLU A 60 -19.87 0.66 16.72
C GLU A 60 -19.07 -0.56 16.24
N ALA A 61 -19.61 -1.78 16.38
CA ALA A 61 -19.08 -2.98 15.76
C ALA A 61 -19.08 -2.89 14.23
N ARG A 62 -20.15 -2.35 13.63
CA ARG A 62 -20.24 -2.07 12.19
C ARG A 62 -19.16 -1.10 11.76
N ARG A 63 -18.98 0.01 12.50
CA ARG A 63 -17.93 0.99 12.22
C ARG A 63 -16.55 0.34 12.24
N ARG A 64 -16.20 -0.38 13.31
CA ARG A 64 -14.93 -1.10 13.43
C ARG A 64 -14.72 -2.11 12.29
N PHE A 65 -15.76 -2.89 11.98
CA PHE A 65 -15.72 -3.87 10.90
C PHE A 65 -15.40 -3.19 9.56
N ARG A 66 -16.13 -2.12 9.21
CA ARG A 66 -15.94 -1.42 7.93
C ARG A 66 -14.57 -0.77 7.83
N THR A 67 -14.10 -0.10 8.89
CA THR A 67 -12.75 0.50 8.90
C THR A 67 -11.63 -0.53 8.72
N ARG A 68 -11.89 -1.81 8.98
CA ARG A 68 -10.90 -2.88 8.89
C ARG A 68 -11.02 -3.71 7.61
N PHE A 69 -12.24 -3.93 7.10
CA PHE A 69 -12.48 -4.90 6.03
C PHE A 69 -13.18 -4.32 4.80
N ASP A 70 -13.86 -3.18 4.90
CA ASP A 70 -14.54 -2.53 3.78
C ASP A 70 -13.54 -1.63 3.02
N PRO A 71 -13.15 -1.97 1.77
CA PRO A 71 -12.15 -1.21 1.03
C PRO A 71 -12.65 0.17 0.62
N SER A 72 -13.94 0.49 0.76
CA SER A 72 -14.41 1.85 0.50
C SER A 72 -13.99 2.85 1.59
N TYR A 73 -13.52 2.38 2.74
CA TYR A 73 -13.08 3.20 3.87
C TYR A 73 -11.56 3.32 3.92
N ARG A 74 -11.07 4.48 4.36
CA ARG A 74 -9.66 4.67 4.67
C ARG A 74 -9.37 3.95 5.98
N GLY A 75 -8.80 2.76 5.88
CA GLY A 75 -8.62 1.84 7.00
C GLY A 75 -7.16 1.61 7.38
N SER A 76 -6.93 0.57 8.18
CA SER A 76 -5.58 0.09 8.51
C SER A 76 -4.94 -0.76 7.41
N ASN A 77 -5.67 -1.13 6.37
CA ASN A 77 -5.14 -1.91 5.24
C ASN A 77 -4.13 -1.07 4.44
N GLN A 78 -3.15 -1.73 3.84
CA GLN A 78 -2.19 -1.08 2.94
C GLN A 78 -2.89 -0.53 1.68
N VAL A 79 -3.89 -1.28 1.18
CA VAL A 79 -4.64 -0.92 -0.02
C VAL A 79 -6.13 -0.82 0.32
N ASP A 80 -6.68 0.39 0.18
CA ASP A 80 -8.10 0.72 0.18
C ASP A 80 -8.40 1.73 -0.93
N PHE A 81 -9.67 1.90 -1.32
CA PHE A 81 -10.05 2.73 -2.46
C PHE A 81 -9.63 4.20 -2.30
N PRO A 82 -9.70 4.83 -1.11
CA PRO A 82 -9.09 6.14 -0.89
C PRO A 82 -7.59 6.17 -1.22
N LYS A 83 -6.79 5.25 -0.66
CA LYS A 83 -5.35 5.16 -0.95
C LYS A 83 -5.04 4.82 -2.40
N MET A 84 -5.87 4.00 -3.06
CA MET A 84 -5.73 3.70 -4.49
C MET A 84 -5.90 4.96 -5.34
N ARG A 85 -6.89 5.81 -5.03
CA ARG A 85 -7.08 7.10 -5.71
C ARG A 85 -5.92 8.06 -5.45
N GLU A 86 -5.46 8.16 -4.20
CA GLU A 86 -4.33 9.00 -3.82
C GLU A 86 -3.02 8.56 -4.50
N GLY A 87 -2.77 7.26 -4.57
CA GLY A 87 -1.55 6.67 -5.14
C GLY A 87 -1.61 6.38 -6.65
N GLY A 88 -2.75 6.62 -7.31
CA GLY A 88 -2.92 6.35 -8.73
C GLY A 88 -2.91 4.86 -9.10
N LEU A 89 -3.47 3.99 -8.26
CA LEU A 89 -3.72 2.57 -8.57
C LEU A 89 -5.12 2.39 -9.19
N ASN A 90 -5.19 2.13 -10.49
CA ASN A 90 -6.46 2.09 -11.23
C ASN A 90 -7.17 0.73 -11.11
N CYS A 91 -6.41 -0.35 -11.18
CA CYS A 91 -6.94 -1.71 -11.20
C CYS A 91 -6.17 -2.61 -10.21
N ALA A 92 -6.88 -3.57 -9.64
CA ALA A 92 -6.28 -4.61 -8.81
C ALA A 92 -7.01 -5.94 -9.02
N PHE A 93 -6.26 -7.02 -9.13
CA PHE A 93 -6.78 -8.37 -9.01
C PHE A 93 -6.92 -8.72 -7.53
N PHE A 94 -8.16 -8.76 -7.05
CA PHE A 94 -8.49 -9.20 -5.69
C PHE A 94 -8.46 -10.71 -5.65
N ILE A 95 -7.48 -11.26 -4.93
CA ILE A 95 -7.24 -12.70 -4.97
C ILE A 95 -8.19 -13.47 -4.06
N VAL A 96 -8.44 -14.72 -4.41
CA VAL A 96 -9.02 -15.71 -3.51
C VAL A 96 -7.89 -16.66 -3.14
N TYR A 97 -7.37 -16.50 -1.93
CA TYR A 97 -6.30 -17.32 -1.40
C TYR A 97 -6.80 -18.24 -0.30
N VAL A 98 -6.50 -19.53 -0.43
CA VAL A 98 -6.74 -20.54 0.60
C VAL A 98 -5.40 -21.18 0.91
N GLY A 99 -4.93 -20.99 2.14
CA GLY A 99 -3.68 -21.62 2.60
C GLY A 99 -3.80 -23.14 2.60
N GLN A 100 -2.72 -23.81 2.22
CA GLN A 100 -2.68 -25.27 2.18
C GLN A 100 -2.82 -25.86 3.59
N GLY A 101 -3.83 -26.71 3.78
CA GLY A 101 -4.02 -27.52 4.99
C GLY A 101 -3.51 -28.96 4.83
N PRO A 102 -3.84 -29.87 5.77
CA PRO A 102 -3.52 -31.29 5.65
C PRO A 102 -4.14 -31.93 4.39
N LEU A 103 -3.40 -32.83 3.74
CA LEU A 103 -3.85 -33.57 2.55
C LEU A 103 -4.72 -34.79 2.93
N THR A 104 -5.83 -34.51 3.62
CA THR A 104 -6.78 -35.51 4.12
C THR A 104 -8.20 -35.18 3.65
N LYS A 105 -9.11 -36.15 3.67
CA LYS A 105 -10.53 -35.91 3.36
C LYS A 105 -11.12 -34.72 4.15
N PRO A 106 -10.93 -34.61 5.48
CA PRO A 106 -11.36 -33.42 6.23
C PRO A 106 -10.68 -32.12 5.78
N GLY A 107 -9.39 -32.15 5.48
CA GLY A 107 -8.64 -30.98 5.00
C GLY A 107 -9.19 -30.43 3.69
N PHE A 108 -9.48 -31.30 2.72
CA PHE A 108 -10.10 -30.89 1.45
C PHE A 108 -11.52 -30.35 1.63
N GLN A 109 -12.31 -30.90 2.57
CA GLN A 109 -13.63 -30.35 2.88
C GLN A 109 -13.54 -28.97 3.54
N GLY A 110 -12.52 -28.73 4.38
CA GLY A 110 -12.24 -27.42 4.96
C GLY A 110 -11.92 -26.38 3.89
N ALA A 111 -11.02 -26.71 2.97
CA ALA A 111 -10.64 -25.83 1.85
C ALA A 111 -11.85 -25.41 1.00
N LYS A 112 -12.82 -26.31 0.76
CA LYS A 112 -14.05 -25.99 -0.01
C LYS A 112 -15.00 -25.02 0.70
N ARG A 113 -14.92 -24.90 2.02
CA ARG A 113 -15.77 -24.01 2.84
C ARG A 113 -15.08 -22.70 3.21
N SER A 114 -13.83 -22.54 2.79
CA SER A 114 -12.98 -21.39 3.14
C SER A 114 -13.42 -20.14 2.41
#